data_AF-A0A7Y2Q894-F1
#
_entry.id   AF-A0A7Y2Q894-F1
#
_cell.length_a   1.000
_cell.length_b   1.000
_cell.length_c   1.000
_cell.angle_alpha   90.00
_cell.angle_beta   90.00
_cell.angle_gamma   90.00
#
_symmetry.space_group_name_H-M   'P 1'
#
loop_
_entity.id
_entity.type
_entity.pdbx_description
1 polymer ?
#
loop_
_entity_poly.entity_id
_entity_poly.type
_entity_poly.pdbx_seq_one_letter_code
_entity_poly.pdbx_strand_id
1 'polypeptide(L)'
;MSGTSEEKSLPASEKKILDARKKGQVLHSPDMVSGIMILFSTLFLFYAAPNLQVKVNLLLDEASHIYERPFADVWFRLSTIAVDALWGAVLPILGITIAAILATNVAITKGFVFSAKPIEPDFSRINPAAGLKRLTSLKSVVEFGKALFKILALSVAFSVVFHAGLKALFQAPGCGFGCLHATSLSMLKTTAFIAIAAFLVMGTFDVFLQRWLFMREMRMTKSEAKREHKDTEGDPLIRQERRKFARLLGTSRTGLANAVLMIGEQSAIVGIRYDRGETPVPSVVCRAAGKAVVSMREQARDRGVPM
;
A
#
# COMPACT_ATOMS: atom_id res chain seq x y z
N MET A 1 10.47 22.86 24.17
CA MET A 1 11.46 22.20 23.29
C MET A 1 11.10 22.48 21.85
N SER A 2 11.70 23.53 21.26
CA SER A 2 11.49 23.93 19.86
C SER A 2 12.20 22.95 18.93
N GLY A 3 11.49 21.90 18.51
CA GLY A 3 11.94 21.05 17.43
C GLY A 3 11.91 21.86 16.13
N THR A 4 13.07 22.28 15.66
CA THR A 4 13.25 22.70 14.27
C THR A 4 12.63 21.61 13.39
N SER A 5 11.58 21.96 12.63
CA SER A 5 10.98 21.05 11.66
C SER A 5 12.02 20.78 10.58
N GLU A 6 12.84 19.76 10.81
CA GLU A 6 13.90 19.37 9.91
C GLU A 6 13.29 18.99 8.56
N GLU A 7 13.80 19.58 7.49
CA GLU A 7 13.24 19.37 6.16
C GLU A 7 13.50 17.93 5.68
N LYS A 8 12.47 17.30 5.11
CA LYS A 8 12.55 15.96 4.54
C LYS A 8 13.37 15.98 3.24
N SER A 9 14.67 15.81 3.36
CA SER A 9 15.64 15.89 2.25
C SER A 9 16.10 14.53 1.73
N LEU A 10 16.04 13.48 2.54
CA LEU A 10 16.55 12.15 2.18
C LEU A 10 15.48 11.31 1.45
N PRO A 11 15.89 10.45 0.51
CA PRO A 11 14.98 9.49 -0.11
C PRO A 11 14.43 8.51 0.94
N ALA A 12 13.27 7.91 0.64
CA ALA A 12 12.66 6.91 1.49
C ALA A 12 13.50 5.62 1.50
N SER A 13 13.79 5.09 2.68
CA SER A 13 14.37 3.75 2.85
C SER A 13 13.37 2.66 2.46
N GLU A 14 13.87 1.50 2.00
CA GLU A 14 13.03 0.33 1.70
C GLU A 14 12.21 -0.12 2.90
N LYS A 15 12.81 -0.11 4.10
CA LYS A 15 12.12 -0.48 5.34
C LYS A 15 10.95 0.46 5.63
N LYS A 16 11.12 1.77 5.42
CA LYS A 16 10.02 2.75 5.58
C LYS A 16 8.87 2.49 4.62
N ILE A 17 9.15 2.13 3.37
CA ILE A 17 8.13 1.76 2.37
C ILE A 17 7.41 0.47 2.77
N LEU A 18 8.15 -0.54 3.25
CA LEU A 18 7.58 -1.80 3.74
C LEU A 18 6.70 -1.59 4.97
N ASP A 19 7.13 -0.75 5.91
CA ASP A 19 6.35 -0.44 7.12
C ASP A 19 5.10 0.38 6.79
N ALA A 20 5.17 1.28 5.80
CA ALA A 20 3.99 1.96 5.27
C ALA A 20 2.98 0.95 4.67
N ARG A 21 3.46 0.00 3.87
CA ARG A 21 2.62 -1.09 3.33
C ARG A 21 1.97 -1.92 4.45
N LYS A 22 2.72 -2.31 5.49
CA LYS A 22 2.17 -3.02 6.66
C LYS A 22 1.08 -2.24 7.38
N LYS A 23 1.15 -0.91 7.36
CA LYS A 23 0.12 -0.01 7.91
C LYS A 23 -1.05 0.25 6.95
N GLY A 24 -1.07 -0.37 5.77
CA GLY A 24 -2.11 -0.17 4.75
C GLY A 24 -1.96 1.13 3.96
N GLN A 25 -0.84 1.86 4.13
CA GLN A 25 -0.55 3.04 3.33
C GLN A 25 0.11 2.62 2.03
N VAL A 26 -0.66 2.66 0.95
CA VAL A 26 -0.23 2.28 -0.38
C VAL A 26 -0.49 3.39 -1.38
N LEU A 27 0.27 3.35 -2.47
CA LEU A 27 0.00 4.19 -3.63
C LEU A 27 -1.36 3.80 -4.22
N HIS A 28 -2.26 4.77 -4.31
CA HIS A 28 -3.59 4.60 -4.89
C HIS A 28 -3.85 5.72 -5.90
N SER A 29 -4.25 5.36 -7.12
CA SER A 29 -4.58 6.30 -8.19
C SER A 29 -6.07 6.16 -8.53
N PRO A 30 -6.92 7.07 -8.01
CA PRO A 30 -8.36 6.97 -8.21
C PRO A 30 -8.75 7.17 -9.68
N ASP A 31 -8.00 8.00 -10.42
CA ASP A 31 -8.37 8.33 -11.80
C ASP A 31 -8.12 7.16 -12.76
N MET A 32 -7.07 6.37 -12.53
CA MET A 32 -6.83 5.15 -13.30
C MET A 32 -7.92 4.10 -13.05
N VAL A 33 -8.35 3.95 -11.79
CA VAL A 33 -9.48 3.08 -11.43
C VAL A 33 -10.75 3.53 -12.16
N SER A 34 -11.06 4.83 -12.12
CA SER A 34 -12.22 5.38 -12.83
C SER A 34 -12.12 5.18 -14.34
N GLY A 35 -10.96 5.36 -14.96
CA GLY A 35 -10.78 5.16 -16.40
C GLY A 35 -10.98 3.71 -16.83
N ILE A 36 -10.42 2.76 -16.09
CA ILE A 36 -10.62 1.31 -16.33
C ILE A 36 -12.09 0.93 -16.13
N MET A 37 -12.71 1.40 -15.04
CA MET A 37 -14.14 1.16 -14.77
C MET A 37 -15.01 1.69 -15.91
N ILE A 38 -14.84 2.96 -16.31
CA ILE A 38 -15.61 3.56 -17.40
C ILE A 38 -15.41 2.80 -18.71
N LEU A 39 -14.17 2.42 -19.05
CA LEU A 39 -13.87 1.63 -20.24
C LEU A 39 -14.68 0.32 -20.27
N PHE A 40 -14.50 -0.53 -19.24
CA PHE A 40 -15.11 -1.86 -19.24
C PHE A 40 -16.62 -1.82 -19.03
N SER A 41 -17.14 -0.91 -18.20
CA SER A 41 -18.59 -0.71 -18.06
C SER A 41 -19.22 -0.22 -19.36
N THR A 42 -18.56 0.67 -20.10
CA THR A 42 -19.07 1.14 -21.39
C THR A 42 -19.06 0.02 -22.43
N LEU A 43 -17.97 -0.74 -22.54
CA LEU A 43 -17.89 -1.90 -23.44
C LEU A 43 -18.96 -2.95 -23.12
N PHE A 44 -19.16 -3.25 -21.84
CA PHE A 44 -20.22 -4.15 -21.39
C PHE A 44 -21.61 -3.62 -21.77
N LEU A 45 -21.88 -2.33 -21.56
CA LEU A 45 -23.17 -1.73 -21.93
C LEU A 45 -23.41 -1.79 -23.44
N PHE A 46 -22.40 -1.55 -24.28
CA PHE A 46 -22.53 -1.73 -25.74
C PHE A 46 -22.83 -3.18 -26.14
N TYR A 47 -22.22 -4.14 -25.45
CA TYR A 47 -22.50 -5.56 -25.66
C TYR A 47 -23.90 -5.97 -25.17
N ALA A 48 -24.32 -5.46 -24.01
CA ALA A 48 -25.60 -5.78 -23.38
C ALA A 48 -26.79 -5.00 -23.97
N ALA A 49 -26.55 -3.89 -24.65
CA ALA A 49 -27.57 -2.98 -25.16
C ALA A 49 -28.66 -3.67 -26.02
N PRO A 50 -28.35 -4.58 -26.98
CA PRO A 50 -29.38 -5.24 -27.76
C PRO A 50 -30.32 -6.10 -26.91
N ASN A 51 -29.76 -6.84 -25.94
CA ASN A 51 -30.55 -7.67 -25.02
C ASN A 51 -31.41 -6.78 -24.10
N LEU A 52 -30.82 -5.70 -23.57
CA LEU A 52 -31.56 -4.74 -22.75
C LEU A 52 -32.70 -4.09 -23.53
N GLN A 53 -32.50 -3.76 -24.81
CA GLN A 53 -33.54 -3.23 -25.68
C GLN A 53 -34.70 -4.22 -25.86
N VAL A 54 -34.42 -5.52 -26.04
CA VAL A 54 -35.45 -6.56 -26.08
C VAL A 54 -36.25 -6.59 -24.77
N LYS A 55 -35.58 -6.55 -23.61
CA LYS A 55 -36.26 -6.53 -22.31
C LYS A 55 -37.11 -5.27 -22.10
N VAL A 56 -36.63 -4.11 -22.53
CA VAL A 56 -37.39 -2.85 -22.49
C VAL A 56 -38.63 -2.92 -23.38
N ASN A 57 -38.49 -3.48 -24.59
CA ASN A 57 -39.63 -3.67 -25.49
C ASN A 57 -40.65 -4.64 -24.89
N LEU A 58 -40.20 -5.75 -24.28
CA LEU A 58 -41.08 -6.68 -23.57
C LEU A 58 -41.81 -6.04 -22.38
N LEU A 59 -41.15 -5.13 -21.65
CA LEU A 59 -41.80 -4.37 -20.58
C LEU A 59 -42.89 -3.44 -21.11
N LEU A 60 -42.64 -2.75 -22.22
CA LEU A 60 -43.62 -1.88 -22.87
C LEU A 60 -44.80 -2.67 -23.43
N ASP A 61 -44.52 -3.84 -24.02
CA ASP A 61 -45.53 -4.75 -24.56
C ASP A 61 -46.42 -5.32 -23.45
N GLU A 62 -45.83 -5.86 -22.37
CA GLU A 62 -46.60 -6.40 -21.24
C GLU A 62 -47.39 -5.30 -20.51
N ALA A 63 -46.87 -4.07 -20.44
CA ALA A 63 -47.60 -2.92 -19.89
C ALA A 63 -48.86 -2.57 -20.71
N SER A 64 -48.85 -2.82 -22.02
CA SER A 64 -50.01 -2.55 -22.89
C SER A 64 -51.20 -3.47 -22.59
N HIS A 65 -50.94 -4.67 -22.05
CA HIS A 65 -51.96 -5.66 -21.69
C HIS A 65 -52.63 -5.41 -20.33
N ILE A 66 -52.32 -4.31 -19.63
CA ILE A 66 -52.96 -3.95 -18.34
C ILE A 66 -54.49 -3.89 -18.43
N TYR A 67 -55.03 -3.50 -19.60
CA TYR A 67 -56.47 -3.41 -19.82
C TYR A 67 -57.14 -4.73 -20.20
N GLU A 68 -56.36 -5.76 -20.58
CA GLU A 68 -56.85 -7.04 -21.10
C GLU A 68 -56.74 -8.18 -20.09
N ARG A 69 -55.87 -8.06 -19.09
CA ARG A 69 -55.55 -9.13 -18.12
C ARG A 69 -55.70 -8.63 -16.69
N PRO A 70 -55.88 -9.54 -15.71
CA PRO A 70 -55.88 -9.16 -14.30
C PRO A 70 -54.57 -8.44 -13.93
N PHE A 71 -54.69 -7.32 -13.21
CA PHE A 71 -53.55 -6.49 -12.81
C PHE A 71 -52.46 -7.30 -12.09
N ALA A 72 -52.85 -8.27 -11.25
CA ALA A 72 -51.90 -9.09 -10.50
C ALA A 72 -50.96 -9.90 -11.40
N ASP A 73 -51.48 -10.47 -12.50
CA ASP A 73 -50.68 -11.29 -13.43
C ASP A 73 -49.72 -10.44 -14.26
N VAL A 74 -50.21 -9.28 -14.71
CA VAL A 74 -49.40 -8.30 -15.46
C VAL A 74 -48.32 -7.72 -14.57
N TRP A 75 -48.66 -7.31 -13.34
CA TRP A 75 -47.71 -6.80 -12.36
C TRP A 75 -46.61 -7.81 -12.03
N PHE A 76 -46.98 -9.09 -11.82
CA PHE A 76 -46.01 -10.14 -11.56
C PHE A 76 -45.02 -10.30 -12.72
N ARG A 77 -45.52 -10.43 -13.97
CA ARG A 77 -44.63 -10.52 -15.15
C ARG A 77 -43.79 -9.26 -15.37
N LEU A 78 -44.37 -8.08 -15.19
CA LEU A 78 -43.66 -6.82 -15.36
C LEU A 78 -42.52 -6.69 -14.34
N SER A 79 -42.78 -7.05 -13.08
CA SER A 79 -41.78 -7.04 -12.02
C SER A 79 -40.64 -8.05 -12.25
N THR A 80 -40.94 -9.26 -12.75
CA THR A 80 -39.90 -10.26 -13.01
C THR A 80 -38.99 -9.85 -14.17
N ILE A 81 -39.56 -9.33 -15.27
CA ILE A 81 -38.78 -8.82 -16.40
C ILE A 81 -37.95 -7.60 -15.96
N ALA A 82 -38.51 -6.69 -15.16
CA ALA A 82 -37.80 -5.51 -14.67
C ALA A 82 -36.62 -5.88 -13.75
N VAL A 83 -36.83 -6.83 -12.82
CA VAL A 83 -35.77 -7.32 -11.92
C VAL A 83 -34.67 -8.03 -12.71
N ASP A 84 -35.02 -8.88 -13.67
CA ASP A 84 -34.05 -9.59 -14.52
C ASP A 84 -33.27 -8.63 -15.43
N ALA A 85 -33.91 -7.59 -15.96
CA ALA A 85 -33.23 -6.52 -16.69
C ALA A 85 -32.27 -5.73 -15.78
N LEU A 86 -32.71 -5.37 -14.57
CA LEU A 86 -31.91 -4.63 -13.61
C LEU A 86 -30.70 -5.45 -13.14
N TRP A 87 -30.90 -6.71 -12.75
CA TRP A 87 -29.82 -7.58 -12.28
C TRP A 87 -28.83 -7.89 -13.40
N GLY A 88 -29.33 -8.13 -14.61
CA GLY A 88 -28.51 -8.35 -15.80
C GLY A 88 -27.61 -7.15 -16.16
N ALA A 89 -28.00 -5.92 -15.79
CA ALA A 89 -27.19 -4.72 -16.01
C ALA A 89 -26.30 -4.37 -14.81
N VAL A 90 -26.85 -4.39 -13.60
CA VAL A 90 -26.17 -3.90 -12.38
C VAL A 90 -25.11 -4.85 -11.89
N LEU A 91 -25.39 -6.16 -11.80
CA LEU A 91 -24.44 -7.13 -11.23
C LEU A 91 -23.12 -7.18 -12.03
N PRO A 92 -23.13 -7.22 -13.38
CA PRO A 92 -21.88 -7.20 -14.14
C PRO A 92 -21.10 -5.90 -13.99
N ILE A 93 -21.78 -4.74 -13.97
CA ILE A 93 -21.10 -3.44 -13.75
C ILE A 93 -20.46 -3.39 -12.36
N LEU A 94 -21.14 -3.92 -11.34
CA LEU A 94 -20.62 -4.01 -9.98
C LEU A 94 -19.41 -4.95 -9.92
N GLY A 95 -19.49 -6.11 -10.59
CA GLY A 95 -18.36 -7.03 -10.77
C GLY A 95 -17.17 -6.39 -11.48
N ILE A 96 -17.40 -5.65 -12.57
CA ILE A 96 -16.37 -4.89 -13.29
C ILE A 96 -15.73 -3.85 -12.37
N THR A 97 -16.52 -3.16 -11.56
CA THR A 97 -16.02 -2.14 -10.62
C THR A 97 -15.09 -2.76 -9.58
N ILE A 98 -15.51 -3.86 -8.96
CA ILE A 98 -14.70 -4.61 -7.99
C ILE A 98 -13.41 -5.10 -8.66
N ALA A 99 -13.53 -5.71 -9.84
CA ALA A 99 -12.38 -6.23 -10.58
C ALA A 99 -11.40 -5.10 -10.97
N ALA A 100 -11.90 -3.95 -11.43
CA ALA A 100 -11.09 -2.79 -11.78
C ALA A 100 -10.32 -2.25 -10.57
N ILE A 101 -10.99 -2.12 -9.41
CA ILE A 101 -10.35 -1.68 -8.15
C ILE A 101 -9.25 -2.67 -7.75
N LEU A 102 -9.54 -3.97 -7.76
CA LEU A 102 -8.57 -5.00 -7.37
C LEU A 102 -7.39 -5.04 -8.33
N ALA A 103 -7.64 -5.12 -9.64
CA ALA A 103 -6.60 -5.19 -10.66
C ALA A 103 -5.68 -3.96 -10.64
N THR A 104 -6.26 -2.76 -10.52
CA THR A 104 -5.50 -1.51 -10.49
C THR A 104 -4.65 -1.42 -9.23
N ASN A 105 -5.20 -1.74 -8.06
CA ASN A 105 -4.44 -1.74 -6.81
C ASN A 105 -3.29 -2.74 -6.86
N VAL A 106 -3.53 -3.98 -7.32
CA VAL A 106 -2.50 -5.01 -7.45
C VAL A 106 -1.40 -4.58 -8.45
N ALA A 107 -1.78 -4.03 -9.60
CA ALA A 107 -0.83 -3.56 -10.62
C ALA A 107 0.04 -2.40 -10.13
N ILE A 108 -0.56 -1.41 -9.46
CA ILE A 108 0.15 -0.22 -8.96
C ILE A 108 1.05 -0.57 -7.77
N THR A 109 0.56 -1.39 -6.84
CA THR A 109 1.31 -1.74 -5.62
C THR A 109 2.29 -2.91 -5.81
N LYS A 110 2.21 -3.61 -6.95
CA LYS A 110 2.97 -4.84 -7.26
C LYS A 110 2.74 -5.94 -6.21
N GLY A 111 1.49 -6.18 -5.84
CA GLY A 111 1.12 -7.25 -4.92
C GLY A 111 -0.14 -6.95 -4.11
N PHE A 112 -0.56 -7.91 -3.28
CA PHE A 112 -1.65 -7.71 -2.33
C PHE A 112 -1.12 -7.12 -1.03
N VAL A 113 -1.77 -6.08 -0.53
CA VAL A 113 -1.46 -5.47 0.77
C VAL A 113 -2.64 -5.70 1.70
N PHE A 114 -2.44 -6.57 2.69
CA PHE A 114 -3.42 -6.82 3.73
C PHE A 114 -2.99 -6.11 5.01
N SER A 115 -3.83 -5.20 5.53
CA SER A 115 -3.60 -4.51 6.79
C SER A 115 -4.91 -4.28 7.51
N ALA A 116 -5.00 -4.72 8.76
CA ALA A 116 -6.16 -4.46 9.63
C ALA A 116 -6.07 -3.08 10.33
N LYS A 117 -4.90 -2.44 10.33
CA LYS A 117 -4.68 -1.15 11.01
C LYS A 117 -5.61 -0.02 10.57
N PRO A 118 -6.00 0.12 9.29
CA PRO A 118 -6.94 1.16 8.87
C PRO A 118 -8.36 1.00 9.43
N ILE A 119 -8.72 -0.18 9.96
CA ILE A 119 -10.04 -0.49 10.53
C ILE A 119 -10.14 0.00 11.98
N GLU A 120 -9.00 0.21 12.65
CA GLU A 120 -8.97 0.71 14.03
C GLU A 120 -9.48 2.17 14.08
N PRO A 121 -10.37 2.51 15.03
CA PRO A 121 -10.89 3.86 15.17
C PRO A 121 -9.77 4.83 15.59
N ASP A 122 -9.37 5.70 14.67
CA ASP A 122 -8.32 6.69 14.88
C ASP A 122 -8.94 8.08 15.09
N PHE A 123 -9.10 8.48 16.37
CA PHE A 123 -9.67 9.78 16.76
C PHE A 123 -8.88 10.98 16.23
N SER A 124 -7.60 10.79 15.85
CA SER A 124 -6.80 11.87 15.25
C SER A 124 -7.33 12.26 13.86
N ARG A 125 -8.06 11.37 13.17
CA ARG A 125 -8.68 11.66 11.86
C ARG A 125 -9.95 12.51 11.95
N ILE A 126 -10.56 12.61 13.13
CA ILE A 126 -11.81 13.37 13.35
C ILE A 126 -11.50 14.84 13.72
N ASN A 127 -10.24 15.18 13.98
CA ASN A 127 -9.87 16.54 14.37
C ASN A 127 -10.07 17.55 13.19
N PRO A 128 -10.96 18.56 13.33
CA PRO A 128 -11.24 19.53 12.27
C PRO A 128 -10.02 20.39 11.89
N ALA A 129 -9.12 20.68 12.83
CA ALA A 129 -7.89 21.43 12.55
C ALA A 129 -6.93 20.63 11.66
N ALA A 130 -6.86 19.31 11.85
CA ALA A 130 -6.10 18.42 10.99
C ALA A 130 -6.73 18.32 9.58
N GLY A 131 -8.06 18.36 9.49
CA GLY A 131 -8.80 18.43 8.23
C GLY A 131 -8.47 19.68 7.42
N LEU A 132 -8.47 20.86 8.06
CA LEU A 132 -8.17 22.13 7.39
C LEU A 132 -6.71 22.19 6.87
N LYS A 133 -5.78 21.61 7.64
CA LYS A 133 -4.37 21.46 7.21
C LYS A 133 -4.22 20.49 6.03
N ARG A 134 -5.07 19.47 5.93
CA ARG A 134 -5.09 18.57 4.77
C ARG A 134 -5.58 19.28 3.53
N LEU A 135 -6.64 20.10 3.62
CA LEU A 135 -7.18 20.87 2.50
C LEU A 135 -6.17 21.86 1.90
N THR A 136 -5.29 22.42 2.73
CA THR A 136 -4.20 23.32 2.30
C THR A 136 -2.91 22.59 1.92
N SER A 137 -2.91 21.26 1.96
CA SER A 137 -1.74 20.47 1.57
C SER A 137 -1.50 20.53 0.07
N LEU A 138 -0.24 20.38 -0.34
CA LEU A 138 0.12 20.29 -1.75
C LEU A 138 -0.67 19.21 -2.49
N LYS A 139 -0.96 18.08 -1.82
CA LYS A 139 -1.74 16.99 -2.39
C LYS A 139 -3.13 17.47 -2.79
N SER A 140 -3.83 18.17 -1.89
CA SER A 140 -5.17 18.69 -2.16
C SER A 140 -5.19 19.75 -3.26
N VAL A 141 -4.19 20.63 -3.32
CA VAL A 141 -4.07 21.63 -4.40
C VAL A 141 -3.87 20.95 -5.76
N VAL A 142 -3.00 19.94 -5.82
CA VAL A 142 -2.76 19.16 -7.04
C VAL A 142 -4.01 18.39 -7.46
N GLU A 143 -4.71 17.76 -6.52
CA GLU A 143 -5.97 17.05 -6.80
C GLU A 143 -7.07 18.01 -7.29
N PHE A 144 -7.18 19.20 -6.72
CA PHE A 144 -8.11 20.24 -7.16
C PHE A 144 -7.80 20.71 -8.59
N GLY A 145 -6.54 21.05 -8.87
CA GLY A 145 -6.12 21.47 -10.21
C GLY A 145 -6.38 20.38 -11.26
N LYS A 146 -6.13 19.12 -10.92
CA LYS A 146 -6.44 17.96 -11.76
C LYS A 146 -7.95 17.80 -11.99
N ALA A 147 -8.77 18.00 -10.96
CA ALA A 147 -10.23 17.94 -11.10
C ALA A 147 -10.75 19.05 -12.02
N LEU A 148 -10.24 20.27 -11.88
CA LEU A 148 -10.60 21.39 -12.75
C LEU A 148 -10.19 21.13 -14.21
N PHE A 149 -8.97 20.63 -14.43
CA PHE A 149 -8.50 20.25 -15.76
C PHE A 149 -9.37 19.15 -16.38
N LYS A 150 -9.75 18.12 -15.60
CA LYS A 150 -10.68 17.07 -16.03
C LYS A 150 -12.01 17.64 -16.52
N ILE A 151 -12.62 18.53 -15.73
CA ILE A 151 -13.90 19.15 -16.07
C ILE A 151 -13.78 19.97 -17.36
N LEU A 152 -12.75 20.82 -17.47
CA LEU A 152 -12.53 21.65 -18.66
C LEU A 152 -12.31 20.79 -19.91
N ALA A 153 -11.43 19.80 -19.84
CA ALA A 153 -11.13 18.92 -20.96
C ALA A 153 -12.35 18.12 -21.43
N LEU A 154 -13.13 17.54 -20.49
CA LEU A 154 -14.35 16.82 -20.83
C LEU A 154 -15.45 17.77 -21.37
N SER A 155 -15.56 18.98 -20.83
CA SER A 155 -16.52 19.99 -21.30
C SER A 155 -16.21 20.44 -22.74
N VAL A 156 -14.94 20.69 -23.05
CA VAL A 156 -14.50 21.03 -24.42
C VAL A 156 -14.75 19.86 -25.36
N ALA A 157 -14.35 18.64 -24.98
CA ALA A 157 -14.58 17.43 -25.77
C ALA A 157 -16.07 17.23 -26.08
N PHE A 158 -16.93 17.33 -25.06
CA PHE A 158 -18.37 17.23 -25.22
C PHE A 158 -18.93 18.33 -26.12
N SER A 159 -18.52 19.58 -25.91
CA SER A 159 -18.94 20.73 -26.73
C SER A 159 -18.61 20.53 -28.21
N VAL A 160 -17.41 20.03 -28.53
CA VAL A 160 -16.98 19.75 -29.91
C VAL A 160 -17.85 18.66 -30.55
N VAL A 161 -18.07 17.53 -29.86
CA VAL A 161 -18.90 16.44 -30.39
C VAL A 161 -20.35 16.88 -30.57
N PHE A 162 -20.86 17.61 -29.58
CA PHE A 162 -22.23 18.12 -29.62
C PHE A 162 -22.43 19.11 -30.76
N HIS A 163 -21.49 20.04 -30.97
CA HIS A 163 -21.56 21.01 -32.06
C HIS A 163 -21.45 20.34 -33.43
N ALA A 164 -20.58 19.33 -33.57
CA ALA A 164 -20.47 18.56 -34.81
C ALA A 164 -21.75 17.75 -35.12
N GLY A 165 -22.36 17.16 -34.09
CA GLY A 165 -23.56 16.35 -34.24
C GLY A 165 -24.87 17.15 -34.30
N LEU A 166 -24.91 18.38 -33.79
CA LEU A 166 -26.07 19.29 -33.85
C LEU A 166 -26.60 19.44 -35.28
N LYS A 167 -25.72 19.64 -36.26
CA LYS A 167 -26.10 19.77 -37.67
C LYS A 167 -26.81 18.51 -38.20
N ALA A 168 -26.30 17.32 -37.84
CA ALA A 168 -26.93 16.06 -38.21
C ALA A 168 -28.27 15.86 -37.47
N LEU A 169 -28.35 16.27 -36.20
CA LEU A 169 -29.57 16.18 -35.40
C LEU A 169 -30.69 17.09 -35.93
N PHE A 170 -30.35 18.30 -36.39
CA PHE A 170 -31.32 19.22 -37.01
C PHE A 170 -31.85 18.74 -38.35
N GLN A 171 -31.07 17.95 -39.10
CA GLN A 171 -31.48 17.38 -40.38
C GLN A 171 -32.19 16.03 -40.23
N ALA A 172 -32.04 15.36 -39.09
CA ALA A 172 -32.61 14.04 -38.82
C ALA A 172 -34.15 13.94 -38.92
N PRO A 173 -34.96 14.96 -38.54
CA PRO A 173 -36.41 14.91 -38.70
C PRO A 173 -36.84 14.71 -40.16
N GLY A 174 -36.02 15.13 -41.13
CA GLY A 174 -36.31 15.01 -42.56
C GLY A 174 -36.21 13.60 -43.13
N CYS A 175 -35.54 12.65 -42.45
CA CYS A 175 -35.38 11.27 -42.94
C CYS A 175 -35.97 10.19 -42.00
N GLY A 176 -36.80 10.61 -41.04
CA GLY A 176 -37.57 9.72 -40.18
C GLY A 176 -36.79 9.14 -38.99
N PHE A 177 -37.46 8.24 -38.25
CA PHE A 177 -37.00 7.75 -36.94
C PHE A 177 -35.69 6.94 -37.02
N GLY A 178 -35.46 6.18 -38.11
CA GLY A 178 -34.25 5.38 -38.29
C GLY A 178 -32.97 6.23 -38.34
N CYS A 179 -33.03 7.37 -39.04
CA CYS A 179 -31.93 8.33 -39.08
C CYS A 179 -31.62 8.94 -37.71
N LEU A 180 -32.66 9.29 -36.96
CA LEU A 180 -32.51 9.89 -35.64
C LEU A 180 -31.85 8.91 -34.67
N HIS A 181 -32.25 7.64 -34.70
CA HIS A 181 -31.63 6.58 -33.90
C HIS A 181 -30.14 6.37 -34.27
N ALA A 182 -29.84 6.24 -35.57
CA ALA A 182 -28.47 6.02 -36.04
C ALA A 182 -27.53 7.21 -35.71
N THR A 183 -28.01 8.44 -35.90
CA THR A 183 -27.25 9.66 -35.59
C THR A 183 -26.98 9.78 -34.09
N SER A 184 -28.00 9.55 -33.26
CA SER A 184 -27.86 9.58 -31.80
C SER A 184 -26.88 8.52 -31.29
N LEU A 185 -26.96 7.30 -31.84
CA LEU A 185 -26.04 6.21 -31.48
C LEU A 185 -24.60 6.51 -31.92
N SER A 186 -24.42 7.12 -33.08
CA SER A 186 -23.10 7.57 -33.55
C SER A 186 -22.51 8.63 -32.62
N MET A 187 -23.27 9.67 -32.27
CA MET A 187 -22.84 10.71 -31.32
C MET A 187 -22.50 10.13 -29.95
N LEU A 188 -23.32 9.20 -29.45
CA LEU A 188 -23.09 8.53 -28.17
C LEU A 188 -21.78 7.72 -28.20
N LYS A 189 -21.55 6.94 -29.26
CA LYS A 189 -20.31 6.16 -29.45
C LYS A 189 -19.08 7.06 -29.50
N THR A 190 -19.13 8.14 -30.29
CA THR A 190 -18.02 9.10 -30.39
C THR A 190 -17.74 9.78 -29.05
N THR A 191 -18.78 10.23 -28.35
CA THR A 191 -18.65 10.85 -27.02
C THR A 191 -18.07 9.87 -26.01
N ALA A 192 -18.57 8.64 -25.98
CA ALA A 192 -18.08 7.59 -25.09
C ALA A 192 -16.60 7.26 -25.37
N PHE A 193 -16.21 7.15 -26.63
CA PHE A 193 -14.82 6.88 -27.01
C PHE A 193 -13.88 8.01 -26.58
N ILE A 194 -14.24 9.26 -26.81
CA ILE A 194 -13.43 10.42 -26.40
C ILE A 194 -13.35 10.51 -24.88
N ALA A 195 -14.46 10.28 -24.17
CA ALA A 195 -14.46 10.25 -22.71
C ALA A 195 -13.52 9.16 -22.17
N ILE A 196 -13.64 7.92 -22.68
CA ILE A 196 -12.75 6.82 -22.30
C ILE A 196 -11.29 7.18 -22.56
N ALA A 197 -10.96 7.69 -23.75
CA ALA A 197 -9.60 8.09 -24.10
C ALA A 197 -9.07 9.17 -23.14
N ALA A 198 -9.88 10.19 -22.84
CA ALA A 198 -9.52 11.24 -21.89
C ALA A 198 -9.26 10.69 -20.48
N PHE A 199 -10.15 9.83 -19.97
CA PHE A 199 -9.99 9.21 -18.65
C PHE A 199 -8.77 8.29 -18.58
N LEU A 200 -8.46 7.53 -19.63
CA LEU A 200 -7.26 6.68 -19.67
C LEU A 200 -5.99 7.52 -19.70
N VAL A 201 -5.93 8.55 -20.54
CA VAL A 201 -4.78 9.46 -20.61
C VAL A 201 -4.57 10.13 -19.26
N MET A 202 -5.60 10.76 -18.69
CA MET A 202 -5.52 11.40 -17.39
C MET A 202 -5.21 10.42 -16.26
N GLY A 203 -5.77 9.20 -16.30
CA GLY A 203 -5.48 8.13 -15.35
C GLY A 203 -4.02 7.71 -15.38
N THR A 204 -3.41 7.58 -16.56
CA THR A 204 -1.97 7.28 -16.66
C THR A 204 -1.11 8.39 -16.07
N PHE A 205 -1.41 9.66 -16.37
CA PHE A 205 -0.72 10.80 -15.75
C PHE A 205 -0.91 10.83 -14.22
N ASP A 206 -2.11 10.49 -13.73
CA ASP A 206 -2.39 10.42 -12.30
C ASP A 206 -1.54 9.34 -11.60
N VAL A 207 -1.30 8.18 -12.23
CA VAL A 207 -0.42 7.15 -11.65
C VAL A 207 1.00 7.70 -11.43
N PHE A 208 1.56 8.41 -12.41
CA PHE A 208 2.88 9.03 -12.26
C PHE A 208 2.89 10.12 -11.17
N LEU A 209 1.88 10.96 -11.16
CA LEU A 209 1.75 12.06 -10.20
C LEU A 209 1.56 11.57 -8.77
N GLN A 210 0.67 10.58 -8.57
CA GLN A 210 0.45 9.94 -7.28
C GLN A 210 1.72 9.22 -6.82
N ARG A 211 2.44 8.56 -7.73
CA ARG A 211 3.73 7.91 -7.39
C ARG A 211 4.74 8.94 -6.90
N TRP A 212 4.84 10.08 -7.57
CA TRP A 212 5.71 11.17 -7.16
C TRP A 212 5.30 11.75 -5.79
N LEU A 213 4.00 12.01 -5.58
CA LEU A 213 3.46 12.50 -4.32
C LEU A 213 3.74 11.51 -3.17
N PHE A 214 3.50 10.21 -3.39
CA PHE A 214 3.75 9.16 -2.42
C PHE A 214 5.24 9.09 -2.04
N MET A 215 6.15 9.11 -3.02
CA MET A 215 7.59 9.11 -2.75
C MET A 215 8.04 10.37 -2.03
N ARG A 216 7.44 11.53 -2.34
CA ARG A 216 7.70 12.80 -1.64
C ARG A 216 7.23 12.75 -0.19
N GLU A 217 6.06 12.16 0.08
CA GLU A 217 5.53 12.00 1.43
C GLU A 217 6.40 11.07 2.29
N MET A 218 6.93 10.01 1.65
CA MET A 218 7.81 9.01 2.27
C MET A 218 9.25 9.49 2.49
N ARG A 219 9.65 10.67 1.99
CA ARG A 219 10.97 11.24 2.27
C ARG A 219 11.26 11.31 3.77
N MET A 220 12.53 11.21 4.10
CA MET A 220 13.03 11.12 5.47
C MET A 220 13.80 12.38 5.85
N THR A 221 13.74 12.73 7.14
CA THR A 221 14.66 13.71 7.72
C THR A 221 15.98 13.02 8.09
N LYS A 222 17.06 13.78 8.28
CA LYS A 222 18.35 13.20 8.71
C LYS A 222 18.22 12.54 10.08
N SER A 223 17.44 13.14 10.98
CA SER A 223 17.10 12.56 12.28
C SER A 223 16.39 11.21 12.15
N GLU A 224 15.41 11.11 11.25
CA GLU A 224 14.64 9.88 11.02
C GLU A 224 15.53 8.77 10.44
N ALA A 225 16.36 9.09 9.45
CA ALA A 225 17.30 8.14 8.85
C ALA A 225 18.33 7.62 9.87
N LYS A 226 18.83 8.49 10.76
CA LYS A 226 19.75 8.08 11.83
C LYS A 226 19.07 7.15 12.83
N ARG A 227 17.81 7.41 13.19
CA ARG A 227 17.03 6.50 14.06
C ARG A 227 16.80 5.16 13.39
N GLU A 228 16.44 5.15 12.11
CA GLU A 228 16.20 3.91 11.39
C GLU A 228 17.47 3.04 11.27
N HIS A 229 18.63 3.64 11.04
CA HIS A 229 19.91 2.92 11.08
C HIS A 229 20.19 2.32 12.46
N LYS A 230 19.95 3.09 13.54
CA LYS A 230 20.10 2.59 14.91
C LYS A 230 19.16 1.44 15.22
N ASP A 231 17.91 1.50 14.78
CA ASP A 231 16.91 0.45 15.02
C ASP A 231 17.22 -0.83 14.23
N THR A 232 17.90 -0.71 13.09
CA THR A 232 18.15 -1.86 12.19
C THR A 232 19.51 -2.51 12.45
N GLU A 233 20.56 -1.72 12.67
CA GLU A 233 21.93 -2.20 12.88
C GLU A 233 22.38 -2.19 14.35
N GLY A 234 21.55 -1.63 15.24
CA GLY A 234 21.90 -1.32 16.62
C GLY A 234 22.71 -0.03 16.75
N ASP A 235 22.90 0.47 17.97
CA ASP A 235 23.74 1.64 18.17
C ASP A 235 25.22 1.28 17.87
N PRO A 236 25.89 1.99 16.94
CA PRO A 236 27.29 1.72 16.60
C PRO A 236 28.21 1.81 17.81
N LEU A 237 27.90 2.66 18.80
CA LEU A 237 28.64 2.76 20.06
C LEU A 237 28.56 1.44 20.85
N ILE A 238 27.36 0.88 20.98
CA ILE A 238 27.14 -0.41 21.67
C ILE A 238 27.83 -1.54 20.90
N ARG A 239 27.78 -1.55 19.56
CA ARG A 239 28.48 -2.55 18.73
C ARG A 239 30.00 -2.44 18.85
N GLN A 240 30.53 -1.22 19.01
CA GLN A 240 31.96 -0.99 19.23
C GLN A 240 32.37 -1.41 20.64
N GLU A 241 31.60 -1.10 21.67
CA GLU A 241 31.83 -1.55 23.05
C GLU A 241 31.79 -3.07 23.17
N ARG A 242 30.79 -3.73 22.58
CA ARG A 242 30.72 -5.20 22.52
C ARG A 242 31.96 -5.79 21.87
N ARG A 243 32.47 -5.19 20.77
CA ARG A 243 33.71 -5.64 20.12
C ARG A 243 34.94 -5.39 20.99
N LYS A 244 35.02 -4.28 21.72
CA LYS A 244 36.10 -4.02 22.69
C LYS A 244 36.07 -5.04 23.82
N PHE A 245 34.90 -5.31 24.39
CA PHE A 245 34.73 -6.29 25.46
C PHE A 245 35.05 -7.72 25.00
N ALA A 246 34.62 -8.10 23.79
CA ALA A 246 34.97 -9.40 23.20
C ALA A 246 36.48 -9.56 22.96
N ARG A 247 37.19 -8.49 22.56
CA ARG A 247 38.65 -8.50 22.44
C ARG A 247 39.34 -8.65 23.80
N LEU A 248 38.86 -7.94 24.82
CA LEU A 248 39.39 -8.05 26.19
C LEU A 248 39.21 -9.47 26.76
N LEU A 249 38.07 -10.10 26.51
CA LEU A 249 37.83 -11.49 26.87
C LEU A 249 38.72 -12.46 26.08
N GLY A 250 38.93 -12.22 24.78
CA GLY A 250 39.80 -13.04 23.92
C GLY A 250 41.29 -12.95 24.25
N THR A 251 41.74 -11.86 24.88
CA THR A 251 43.11 -11.71 25.41
C THR A 251 43.29 -12.30 26.81
N SER A 252 42.21 -12.66 27.51
CA SER A 252 42.33 -13.32 28.79
C SER A 252 42.77 -14.77 28.57
N ARG A 253 44.04 -15.06 28.87
CA ARG A 253 44.64 -16.40 28.88
C ARG A 253 44.02 -17.23 30.00
N THR A 254 42.77 -17.64 29.80
CA THR A 254 42.00 -18.46 30.73
C THR A 254 42.33 -19.95 30.54
N GLY A 255 42.06 -20.75 31.57
CA GLY A 255 42.32 -22.18 31.57
C GLY A 255 43.58 -22.58 32.33
N LEU A 256 43.58 -23.84 32.79
CA LEU A 256 44.61 -24.39 33.68
C LEU A 256 46.04 -24.34 33.08
N ALA A 257 46.16 -24.40 31.74
CA ALA A 257 47.46 -24.33 31.06
C ALA A 257 48.20 -23.00 31.29
N ASN A 258 47.47 -21.96 31.66
CA ASN A 258 48.00 -20.63 31.84
C ASN A 258 48.22 -20.26 33.32
N ALA A 259 47.92 -21.17 34.26
CA ALA A 259 48.10 -20.95 35.69
C ALA A 259 49.56 -21.16 36.12
N VAL A 260 50.08 -20.25 36.94
CA VAL A 260 51.44 -20.32 37.52
C VAL A 260 51.38 -20.87 38.94
N LEU A 261 50.29 -20.61 39.65
CA LEU A 261 50.08 -21.06 41.03
C LEU A 261 48.60 -21.38 41.23
N MET A 262 48.30 -22.50 41.85
CA MET A 262 46.95 -22.81 42.31
C MET A 262 46.87 -22.52 43.82
N ILE A 263 45.74 -21.95 44.28
CA ILE A 263 45.50 -21.69 45.70
C ILE A 263 44.08 -22.16 46.03
N GLY A 264 43.93 -22.95 47.09
CA GLY A 264 42.62 -23.28 47.63
C GLY A 264 42.54 -24.63 48.35
N GLU A 265 41.41 -24.85 49.01
CA GLU A 265 41.15 -25.99 49.88
C GLU A 265 40.31 -27.07 49.18
N GLN A 266 39.84 -28.06 49.94
CA GLN A 266 39.11 -29.23 49.39
C GLN A 266 37.78 -28.86 48.72
N SER A 267 37.18 -27.73 49.05
CA SER A 267 35.87 -27.29 48.53
C SER A 267 35.95 -26.38 47.30
N ALA A 268 37.05 -25.64 47.13
CA ALA A 268 37.28 -24.73 46.01
C ALA A 268 38.76 -24.46 45.76
N ILE A 269 39.16 -24.42 44.49
CA ILE A 269 40.52 -24.07 44.06
C ILE A 269 40.49 -23.01 42.96
N VAL A 270 41.45 -22.10 42.99
CA VAL A 270 41.60 -20.99 42.05
C VAL A 270 43.02 -21.00 41.48
N GLY A 271 43.14 -20.90 40.16
CA GLY A 271 44.42 -20.78 39.47
C GLY A 271 44.73 -19.32 39.19
N ILE A 272 45.93 -18.90 39.57
CA ILE A 272 46.44 -17.54 39.43
C ILE A 272 47.59 -17.55 38.42
N ARG A 273 47.62 -16.54 37.56
CA ARG A 273 48.74 -16.24 36.68
C ARG A 273 49.31 -14.88 37.07
N TYR A 274 50.62 -14.84 37.24
CA TYR A 274 51.37 -13.61 37.39
C TYR A 274 52.70 -13.71 36.64
N ASP A 275 52.88 -12.80 35.67
CA ASP A 275 54.13 -12.58 34.96
C ASP A 275 54.42 -11.08 34.97
N ARG A 276 55.61 -10.69 35.48
CA ARG A 276 56.03 -9.29 35.64
C ARG A 276 56.08 -8.52 34.31
N GLY A 277 56.18 -9.22 33.17
CA GLY A 277 56.17 -8.60 31.84
C GLY A 277 54.78 -8.53 31.18
N GLU A 278 53.81 -9.33 31.62
CA GLU A 278 52.52 -9.52 30.92
C GLU A 278 51.31 -9.09 31.77
N THR A 279 51.32 -9.34 33.08
CA THR A 279 50.18 -9.06 33.96
C THR A 279 50.58 -8.01 35.01
N PRO A 280 50.05 -6.77 34.95
CA PRO A 280 50.38 -5.72 35.93
C PRO A 280 49.92 -6.06 37.36
N VAL A 281 48.94 -6.96 37.50
CA VAL A 281 48.47 -7.53 38.77
C VAL A 281 48.17 -9.03 38.60
N PRO A 282 48.29 -9.86 39.66
CA PRO A 282 47.91 -11.28 39.60
C PRO A 282 46.47 -11.44 39.12
N SER A 283 46.23 -12.32 38.14
CA SER A 283 44.92 -12.54 37.54
C SER A 283 44.46 -13.98 37.74
N VAL A 284 43.16 -14.16 37.98
CA VAL A 284 42.55 -15.49 38.10
C VAL A 284 42.27 -16.04 36.71
N VAL A 285 42.88 -17.17 36.38
CA VAL A 285 42.80 -17.81 35.05
C VAL A 285 41.90 -19.04 35.01
N CYS A 286 41.69 -19.71 36.15
CA CYS A 286 40.71 -20.80 36.27
C CYS A 286 40.17 -20.92 37.70
N ARG A 287 38.98 -21.52 37.84
CA ARG A 287 38.37 -21.84 39.14
C ARG A 287 37.62 -23.16 39.06
N ALA A 288 37.65 -23.94 40.13
CA ALA A 288 36.84 -25.15 40.29
C ALA A 288 36.28 -25.23 41.71
N ALA A 289 35.05 -25.77 41.84
CA ALA A 289 34.37 -25.94 43.12
C ALA A 289 33.70 -27.32 43.20
N GLY A 290 33.57 -27.85 44.41
CA GLY A 290 32.95 -29.14 44.67
C GLY A 290 33.68 -30.31 44.00
N LYS A 291 32.94 -31.23 43.37
CA LYS A 291 33.51 -32.46 42.76
C LYS A 291 34.53 -32.18 41.65
N ALA A 292 34.47 -31.01 41.01
CA ALA A 292 35.40 -30.62 39.95
C ALA A 292 36.82 -30.27 40.48
N VAL A 293 36.98 -30.04 41.79
CA VAL A 293 38.29 -29.72 42.40
C VAL A 293 39.26 -30.88 42.28
N VAL A 294 38.78 -32.12 42.45
CA VAL A 294 39.62 -33.33 42.40
C VAL A 294 40.25 -33.49 41.02
N SER A 295 39.45 -33.41 39.96
CA SER A 295 39.94 -33.51 38.58
C SER A 295 40.86 -32.33 38.20
N MET A 296 40.57 -31.12 38.69
CA MET A 296 41.43 -29.95 38.43
C MET A 296 42.80 -30.05 39.11
N ARG A 297 42.87 -30.62 40.32
CA ARG A 297 44.13 -30.88 41.02
C ARG A 297 44.97 -31.95 40.33
N GLU A 298 44.34 -33.00 39.82
CA GLU A 298 45.00 -34.05 39.05
C GLU A 298 45.64 -33.46 37.79
N GLN A 299 44.87 -32.73 36.99
CA GLN A 299 45.38 -32.05 35.79
C GLN A 299 46.46 -31.01 36.08
N ALA A 300 46.41 -30.34 37.24
CA ALA A 300 47.43 -29.37 37.65
C ALA A 300 48.75 -30.07 38.00
N ARG A 301 48.67 -31.22 38.68
CA ARG A 301 49.82 -32.06 39.03
C ARG A 301 50.50 -32.63 37.80
N ASP A 302 49.72 -33.15 36.84
CA ASP A 302 50.24 -33.68 35.58
C ASP A 302 51.01 -32.62 34.77
N ARG A 303 50.64 -31.35 34.94
CA ARG A 303 51.29 -30.21 34.29
C ARG A 303 52.39 -29.57 35.12
N GLY A 304 52.67 -30.08 36.32
CA GLY A 304 53.70 -29.55 37.21
C GLY A 304 53.41 -28.14 37.76
N VAL A 305 52.15 -27.71 37.79
CA VAL A 305 51.78 -26.41 38.36
C VAL A 305 51.78 -26.53 39.89
N PRO A 306 52.52 -25.67 40.62
CA PRO A 306 52.54 -25.70 42.08
C PRO A 306 51.15 -25.35 42.66
N MET A 307 50.77 -26.06 43.71
CA MET A 307 49.49 -25.92 44.43
C MET A 307 49.71 -25.56 45.90
#